data_AF-A0A9E1XAP5-F1
#
_entry.id   AF-A0A9E1XAP5-F1
#
_cell.length_a   1.000
_cell.length_b   1.000
_cell.length_c   1.000
_cell.angle_alpha   90.00
_cell.angle_beta   90.00
_cell.angle_gamma   90.00
#
_symmetry.space_group_name_H-M   'P 1'
#
loop_
_entity.id
_entity.type
_entity.pdbx_description
1 polymer ?
#
loop_
_entity_poly.entity_id
_entity_poly.type
_entity_poly.pdbx_seq_one_letter_code
_entity_poly.pdbx_strand_id
1 'polypeptide(L)' 'MQCPHCAHLDSIRYGTSRGVQRYRCQACRRIFQT' A
#
# COMPACT_ATOMS: atom_id res chain seq x y z
N MET A 1 -3.03 2.10 -7.34
CA MET A 1 -1.86 2.94 -6.99
C MET A 1 -0.64 2.05 -7.07
N GLN A 2 0.43 2.48 -7.73
CA GLN A 2 1.62 1.64 -7.90
C GLN A 2 2.34 1.44 -6.56
N CYS A 3 2.65 0.19 -6.21
CA CYS A 3 3.42 -0.12 -5.01
C CYS A 3 4.88 0.34 -5.20
N PRO A 4 5.43 1.17 -4.30
CA PRO A 4 6.80 1.69 -4.42
C PRO A 4 7.88 0.62 -4.27
N HIS A 5 7.52 -0.59 -3.79
CA HIS A 5 8.47 -1.66 -3.55
C HIS A 5 8.61 -2.68 -4.69
N CYS A 6 7.60 -2.78 -5.56
CA CYS A 6 7.58 -3.81 -6.60
C CYS A 6 6.94 -3.34 -7.91
N ALA A 7 6.60 -2.05 -8.01
CA ALA A 7 5.93 -1.44 -9.16
C ALA A 7 4.57 -2.08 -9.54
N HIS A 8 4.01 -2.94 -8.70
CA HIS A 8 2.72 -3.58 -8.94
C HIS A 8 1.58 -2.58 -8.78
N LEU A 9 0.62 -2.56 -9.72
CA LEU A 9 -0.47 -1.58 -9.75
C LEU A 9 -1.59 -1.88 -8.74
N ASP A 10 -1.66 -3.12 -8.29
CA ASP A 10 -2.69 -3.60 -7.38
C ASP A 10 -2.29 -3.41 -5.91
N SER A 11 -2.83 -2.37 -5.30
CA SER A 11 -2.72 -2.09 -3.87
C SER A 11 -4.10 -1.73 -3.31
N ILE A 12 -4.41 -2.31 -2.15
CA ILE A 12 -5.69 -2.12 -1.44
C ILE A 12 -5.50 -1.22 -0.23
N ARG A 13 -6.57 -0.57 0.23
CA ARG A 13 -6.55 0.21 1.48
C ARG A 13 -6.36 -0.73 2.68
N TYR A 14 -5.43 -0.38 3.55
CA TYR A 14 -5.06 -1.16 4.75
C TYR A 14 -5.18 -0.30 6.01
N GLY A 15 -6.35 0.35 6.16
CA GLY A 15 -6.65 1.23 7.29
C GLY A 15 -5.80 2.50 7.33
N THR A 16 -5.86 3.21 8.46
CA THR A 16 -5.10 4.44 8.70
C THR A 16 -4.13 4.24 9.86
N SER A 17 -3.02 4.99 9.87
CA SER A 17 -2.08 5.05 10.99
C SER A 17 -1.72 6.50 11.26
N ARG A 18 -1.97 6.96 12.49
CA ARG A 18 -1.77 8.37 12.89
C ARG A 18 -2.44 9.36 11.93
N GLY A 19 -3.63 9.01 11.43
CA GLY A 19 -4.38 9.81 10.46
C GLY A 19 -3.97 9.64 8.99
N VAL A 20 -2.87 8.93 8.70
CA VAL A 20 -2.39 8.70 7.33
C VAL A 20 -2.94 7.39 6.76
N GLN A 21 -3.50 7.42 5.56
CA GLN A 21 -4.00 6.23 4.86
C GLN A 21 -2.84 5.29 4.51
N ARG A 22 -2.98 4.02 4.89
CA ARG A 22 -2.05 2.95 4.52
C ARG A 22 -2.62 2.13 3.38
N TYR A 23 -1.73 1.61 2.56
CA TYR A 23 -2.03 0.72 1.46
C TYR A 23 -1.22 -0.55 1.59
N ARG A 24 -1.81 -1.68 1.21
CA ARG A 24 -1.13 -2.98 1.14
C ARG A 24 -1.10 -3.43 -0.30
N CYS A 25 0.10 -3.74 -0.79
CA CYS A 25 0.28 -4.34 -2.11
C CYS A 25 -0.20 -5.78 -2.11
N GLN A 26 -0.96 -6.21 -3.13
CA GLN A 26 -1.40 -7.60 -3.25
C GLN A 26 -0.27 -8.54 -3.68
N ALA A 27 0.67 -8.08 -4.51
CA ALA A 27 1.77 -8.91 -5.01
C ALA A 27 2.85 -9.17 -3.96
N CYS A 28 3.44 -8.11 -3.39
CA CYS A 28 4.55 -8.26 -2.44
C CYS A 28 4.10 -8.23 -0.97
N ARG A 29 2.81 -8.04 -0.71
CA ARG A 29 2.19 -7.97 0.64
C ARG A 29 2.74 -6.87 1.55
N ARG A 30 3.61 -5.98 1.05
CA ARG A 30 4.16 -4.84 1.79
C ARG A 30 3.12 -3.77 2.01
N ILE A 31 3.21 -3.13 3.18
CA ILE A 31 2.34 -2.03 3.58
C ILE A 31 3.14 -0.73 3.44
N PHE A 32 2.58 0.23 2.73
CA PHE A 32 3.18 1.54 2.51
C PHE A 32 2.16 2.64 2.78
N GLN A 33 2.66 3.84 3.06
CA GLN A 33 1.86 5.06 3.15
C GLN A 33 2.07 5.84 1.84
N THR A 34 1.01 6.50 1.36
CA THR A 34 1.16 7.49 0.30
C THR A 34 1.34 8.88 0.89
#